data_AF-A0A1H6HNR1-F1
#
_entry.id   AF-A0A1H6HNR1-F1
#
_cell.length_a   1.000
_cell.length_b   1.000
_cell.length_c   1.000
_cell.angle_alpha   90.00
_cell.angle_beta   90.00
_cell.angle_gamma   90.00
#
_symmetry.space_group_name_H-M   'P 1'
#
loop_
_entity.id
_entity.type
_entity.pdbx_description
1 polymer ?
#
loop_
_entity_poly.entity_id
_entity_poly.type
_entity_poly.pdbx_seq_one_letter_code
_entity_poly.pdbx_strand_id
1 'polypeptide(L)'
;MRLGFSAVVGLTAIVGAVFVATTFTTPPLDSVQRGYRGTGQIQSYQDRAYTRLTAANQAPEVIPAVDPEGQKASVGYTNLKVLGDLDKAEFDRLMMAITNWVSPDAGCNYCHNPENMASDELYTKVVARRMLEMVSTINTKYKAHVANTGVTCYTCHRGQPVPGYIWYTDPNLSHASGYAQAPTGQNKAAAVVGYTSLPYDVFTPFLKEANDLRIISQTALPQRDAGARKSIMQAEWTYGAMAHISDGLGVNCTYCHNTRSFTEWSQSSPQRAVAWYAIRHVRELNNTYLDPLAPILPANRLGALGDAPKINCTTCHQGVFKPLLGVSQLKDYPELATTLTAKK
;
A
#
# COMPACT_ATOMS: atom_id res chain seq x y z
N MET A 1 45.57 -22.03 13.38
CA MET A 1 44.99 -23.28 13.93
C MET A 1 44.35 -24.05 12.79
N ARG A 2 44.80 -25.27 12.50
CA ARG A 2 44.11 -26.16 11.56
C ARG A 2 42.94 -26.78 12.32
N LEU A 3 41.70 -26.45 11.94
CA LEU A 3 40.52 -27.13 12.45
C LEU A 3 40.62 -28.61 12.07
N GLY A 4 40.52 -29.51 13.05
CA GLY A 4 40.50 -30.95 12.79
C GLY A 4 39.28 -31.31 11.93
N PHE A 5 39.39 -32.37 11.13
CA PHE A 5 38.33 -32.82 10.22
C PHE A 5 36.95 -32.93 10.90
N SER A 6 36.89 -33.44 12.13
CA SER A 6 35.65 -33.52 12.93
C SER A 6 35.05 -32.15 13.29
N ALA A 7 35.88 -31.13 13.51
CA ALA A 7 35.42 -29.77 13.80
C ALA A 7 34.85 -29.10 12.53
N VAL A 8 35.45 -29.37 11.36
CA VAL A 8 34.91 -28.91 10.07
C VAL A 8 33.56 -29.56 9.78
N VAL A 9 33.45 -30.89 9.94
CA VAL A 9 32.19 -31.62 9.75
C VAL A 9 31.10 -31.12 10.70
N GLY A 10 31.42 -30.90 11.98
CA GLY A 10 30.49 -30.36 12.95
C GLY A 10 29.99 -28.96 12.59
N LEU A 11 30.89 -28.07 12.14
CA LEU A 11 30.52 -26.71 11.71
C LEU A 11 29.63 -26.75 10.46
N THR A 12 29.94 -27.58 9.47
CA THR A 12 29.13 -27.73 8.26
C THR A 12 27.73 -28.26 8.57
N ALA A 13 27.61 -29.22 9.49
CA ALA A 13 26.31 -29.74 9.93
C ALA A 13 25.47 -28.66 10.64
N ILE A 14 26.08 -27.84 11.50
CA ILE A 14 25.39 -26.72 12.16
C ILE A 14 24.93 -25.68 11.15
N VAL A 15 25.79 -25.28 10.21
CA VAL A 15 25.43 -24.32 9.15
C VAL A 15 24.31 -24.88 8.28
N GLY A 16 24.36 -26.16 7.91
CA GLY A 16 23.30 -26.83 7.17
C GLY A 16 21.98 -26.88 7.93
N ALA A 17 22.01 -27.20 9.23
CA ALA A 17 20.82 -27.20 10.08
C ALA A 17 20.21 -25.80 10.23
N VAL A 18 21.04 -24.77 10.42
CA VAL A 18 20.58 -23.37 10.47
C VAL A 18 19.97 -22.95 9.14
N PHE A 19 20.59 -23.31 8.01
CA PHE A 19 20.05 -23.03 6.68
C PHE A 19 18.67 -23.67 6.52
N VAL A 20 18.52 -24.96 6.85
CA VAL A 20 17.23 -25.64 6.75
C VAL A 20 16.18 -24.99 7.66
N ALA A 21 16.54 -24.71 8.92
CA ALA A 21 15.61 -24.11 9.90
C ALA A 21 15.18 -22.68 9.55
N THR A 22 15.98 -21.93 8.77
CA THR A 22 15.71 -20.53 8.43
C THR A 22 15.14 -20.33 7.02
N THR A 23 15.35 -21.27 6.10
CA THR A 23 14.89 -21.17 4.70
C THR A 23 13.71 -22.09 4.36
N PHE A 24 13.54 -23.21 5.06
CA PHE A 24 12.41 -24.11 4.85
C PHE A 24 11.30 -23.85 5.87
N THR A 25 10.07 -24.02 5.43
CA THR A 25 8.91 -24.02 6.31
C THR A 25 8.62 -25.45 6.77
N THR A 26 8.30 -25.61 8.04
CA THR A 26 7.94 -26.91 8.62
C THR A 26 6.41 -27.08 8.58
N PRO A 27 5.90 -28.25 8.17
CA PRO A 27 4.48 -28.59 8.30
C PRO A 27 4.02 -28.56 9.78
N PRO A 28 2.71 -28.40 10.03
CA PRO A 28 1.62 -28.23 9.05
C PRO A 28 1.54 -26.81 8.46
N LEU A 29 0.93 -26.72 7.28
CA LEU A 29 0.50 -25.44 6.70
C LEU A 29 -1.01 -25.33 6.84
N ASP A 30 -1.50 -24.14 7.18
CA ASP A 30 -2.92 -23.84 7.16
C ASP A 30 -3.34 -23.57 5.73
N SER A 31 -4.43 -24.23 5.30
CA SER A 31 -4.93 -24.09 3.93
C SER A 31 -6.38 -23.65 3.90
N VAL A 32 -6.69 -22.73 3.00
CA VAL A 32 -8.05 -22.20 2.80
C VAL A 32 -8.44 -22.40 1.34
N GLN A 33 -9.39 -23.30 1.10
CA GLN A 33 -9.94 -23.51 -0.23
C GLN A 33 -10.80 -22.30 -0.66
N ARG A 34 -10.54 -21.78 -1.87
CA ARG A 34 -11.18 -20.58 -2.44
C ARG A 34 -11.99 -20.85 -3.71
N GLY A 35 -11.94 -22.07 -4.23
CA GLY A 35 -12.68 -22.47 -5.44
C GLY A 35 -13.29 -23.85 -5.33
N TYR A 36 -13.85 -24.35 -6.44
CA TYR A 36 -14.43 -25.69 -6.48
C TYR A 36 -13.36 -26.77 -6.20
N ARG A 37 -13.76 -27.86 -5.55
CA ARG A 37 -12.87 -28.98 -5.19
C ARG A 37 -12.12 -29.51 -6.42
N GLY A 38 -10.84 -29.84 -6.26
CA GLY A 38 -9.98 -30.35 -7.32
C GLY A 38 -9.43 -29.29 -8.29
N THR A 39 -9.77 -28.01 -8.14
CA THR A 39 -9.25 -26.93 -9.01
C THR A 39 -7.93 -26.31 -8.53
N GLY A 40 -7.41 -26.73 -7.37
CA GLY A 40 -6.17 -26.20 -6.80
C GLY A 40 -6.24 -24.75 -6.31
N GLN A 41 -7.42 -24.13 -6.29
CA GLN A 41 -7.62 -22.76 -5.80
C GLN A 41 -7.60 -22.74 -4.27
N ILE A 42 -6.39 -22.66 -3.70
CA ILE A 42 -6.12 -22.76 -2.26
C ILE A 42 -5.12 -21.66 -1.87
N GLN A 43 -5.40 -20.97 -0.76
CA GLN A 43 -4.38 -20.18 -0.06
C GLN A 43 -3.67 -21.05 0.96
N SER A 44 -2.36 -20.89 1.11
CA SER A 44 -1.55 -21.64 2.08
C SER A 44 -0.78 -20.65 2.95
N TYR A 45 -0.87 -20.83 4.26
CA TYR A 45 -0.25 -19.96 5.26
C TYR A 45 0.61 -20.79 6.22
N GLN A 46 1.78 -20.26 6.57
CA GLN A 46 2.61 -20.82 7.62
C GLN A 46 2.30 -20.12 8.94
N ASP A 47 1.93 -20.87 9.97
CA ASP A 47 1.51 -20.35 11.28
C ASP A 47 2.49 -19.33 11.88
N ARG A 48 3.79 -19.64 11.93
CA ARG A 48 4.81 -18.71 12.45
C ARG A 48 4.93 -17.40 11.66
N ALA A 49 4.82 -17.47 10.34
CA ALA A 49 4.88 -16.28 9.49
C ALA A 49 3.61 -15.44 9.67
N TYR A 50 2.45 -16.10 9.70
CA TYR A 50 1.15 -15.46 9.90
C TYR A 50 1.03 -14.81 11.28
N THR A 51 1.57 -15.43 12.33
CA THR A 51 1.61 -14.87 13.69
C THR A 51 2.42 -13.58 13.74
N ARG A 52 3.63 -13.55 13.14
CA ARG A 52 4.45 -12.32 13.05
C ARG A 52 3.74 -11.23 12.26
N LEU A 53 3.13 -11.59 11.14
CA LEU A 53 2.39 -10.67 10.29
C LEU A 53 1.16 -10.10 11.02
N THR A 54 0.47 -10.92 11.81
CA THR A 54 -0.66 -10.52 12.66
C THR A 54 -0.23 -9.54 13.75
N ALA A 55 0.91 -9.81 14.41
CA ALA A 55 1.47 -8.90 15.41
C ALA A 55 1.86 -7.54 14.81
N ALA A 56 2.43 -7.53 13.60
CA ALA A 56 2.80 -6.31 12.88
C ALA A 56 1.60 -5.51 12.32
N ASN A 57 0.40 -6.08 12.32
CA ASN A 57 -0.82 -5.48 11.77
C ASN A 57 -1.92 -5.24 12.83
N GLN A 58 -1.53 -5.09 14.09
CA GLN A 58 -2.47 -4.67 15.14
C GLN A 58 -2.89 -3.21 14.94
N ALA A 59 -4.18 -2.94 15.08
CA ALA A 59 -4.69 -1.58 15.14
C ALA A 59 -4.31 -0.95 16.50
N PRO A 60 -4.02 0.36 16.55
CA PRO A 60 -3.71 1.03 17.79
C PRO A 60 -4.98 1.14 18.65
N GLU A 61 -4.81 1.40 19.94
CA GLU A 61 -5.94 1.69 20.81
C GLU A 61 -6.71 2.93 20.34
N VAL A 62 -8.04 2.89 20.47
CA VAL A 62 -8.92 3.98 20.09
C VAL A 62 -9.02 4.96 21.24
N ILE A 63 -8.86 6.26 20.96
CA ILE A 63 -9.11 7.29 21.98
C ILE A 63 -10.61 7.32 22.30
N PRO A 64 -11.03 7.23 23.57
CA PRO A 64 -12.44 7.25 23.94
C PRO A 64 -13.20 8.43 23.32
N ALA A 65 -14.45 8.21 22.94
CA ALA A 65 -15.33 9.28 22.46
C ALA A 65 -15.53 10.34 23.55
N VAL A 66 -15.77 11.57 23.13
CA VAL A 66 -15.97 12.71 24.02
C VAL A 66 -17.40 13.23 23.90
N ASP A 67 -17.93 13.76 25.00
CA ASP A 67 -19.23 14.41 24.96
C ASP A 67 -19.13 15.71 24.14
N PRO A 68 -20.05 15.97 23.19
CA PRO A 68 -20.01 17.20 22.39
C PRO A 68 -20.15 18.44 23.26
N GLU A 69 -19.32 19.45 23.00
CA GLU A 69 -19.40 20.76 23.66
C GLU A 69 -20.56 21.62 23.14
N GLY A 70 -21.14 21.26 21.99
CA GLY A 70 -22.22 22.00 21.34
C GLY A 70 -21.75 23.23 20.57
N GLN A 71 -20.43 23.41 20.42
CA GLN A 71 -19.82 24.50 19.66
C GLN A 71 -18.98 23.94 18.53
N LYS A 72 -19.13 24.53 17.33
CA LYS A 72 -18.28 24.20 16.19
C LYS A 72 -16.83 24.63 16.44
N ALA A 73 -15.88 23.81 15.99
CA ALA A 73 -14.46 24.08 16.06
C ALA A 73 -14.10 25.42 15.41
N SER A 74 -14.79 25.85 14.34
CA SER A 74 -14.58 27.15 13.69
C SER A 74 -14.91 28.38 14.55
N VAL A 75 -15.64 28.20 15.66
CA VAL A 75 -15.93 29.28 16.62
C VAL A 75 -14.75 29.47 17.58
N GLY A 76 -14.14 28.37 18.04
CA GLY A 76 -13.02 28.39 18.98
C GLY A 76 -11.64 28.51 18.33
N TYR A 77 -11.50 28.14 17.06
CA TYR A 77 -10.22 28.06 16.35
C TYR A 77 -10.19 28.86 15.06
N THR A 78 -9.02 29.38 14.72
CA THR A 78 -8.78 30.12 13.48
C THR A 78 -8.08 29.25 12.42
N ASN A 79 -8.23 29.61 11.15
CA ASN A 79 -7.65 28.89 9.99
C ASN A 79 -8.09 27.41 9.82
N LEU A 80 -9.31 27.07 10.25
CA LEU A 80 -9.90 25.76 10.00
C LEU A 80 -10.55 25.68 8.61
N LYS A 81 -9.80 25.16 7.63
CA LYS A 81 -10.27 25.02 6.25
C LYS A 81 -11.12 23.77 6.00
N VAL A 82 -10.84 22.68 6.71
CA VAL A 82 -11.43 21.34 6.42
C VAL A 82 -12.35 20.88 7.54
N LEU A 83 -11.90 20.99 8.80
CA LEU A 83 -12.58 20.41 9.97
C LEU A 83 -13.40 21.43 10.78
N GLY A 84 -13.74 22.58 10.18
CA GLY A 84 -14.38 23.69 10.92
C GLY A 84 -15.79 23.39 11.45
N ASP A 85 -16.51 22.45 10.84
CA ASP A 85 -17.87 22.08 11.25
C ASP A 85 -17.93 21.04 12.38
N LEU A 86 -16.80 20.41 12.73
CA LEU A 86 -16.79 19.45 13.83
C LEU A 86 -17.13 20.13 15.15
N ASP A 87 -17.71 19.37 16.07
CA ASP A 87 -17.75 19.81 17.46
C ASP A 87 -16.32 20.02 17.98
N LYS A 88 -16.14 21.05 18.81
CA LYS A 88 -14.82 21.41 19.32
C LYS A 88 -14.14 20.28 20.09
N ALA A 89 -14.88 19.52 20.91
CA ALA A 89 -14.30 18.40 21.65
C ALA A 89 -13.84 17.27 20.71
N GLU A 90 -14.65 16.94 19.70
CA GLU A 90 -14.29 15.94 18.69
C GLU A 90 -13.13 16.40 17.79
N PHE A 91 -13.02 17.70 17.50
CA PHE A 91 -11.84 18.25 16.83
C PHE A 91 -10.56 18.00 17.65
N ASP A 92 -10.59 18.29 18.96
CA ASP A 92 -9.45 18.09 19.85
C ASP A 92 -9.08 16.60 19.95
N ARG A 93 -10.09 15.74 20.06
CA ARG A 93 -9.93 14.27 20.02
C ARG A 93 -9.30 13.77 18.73
N LEU A 94 -9.76 14.26 17.57
CA LEU A 94 -9.20 13.89 16.28
C LEU A 94 -7.75 14.35 16.13
N MET A 95 -7.39 15.55 16.62
CA MET A 95 -6.00 16.02 16.59
C MET A 95 -5.08 15.09 17.40
N MET A 96 -5.50 14.66 18.60
CA MET A 96 -4.75 13.66 19.38
C MET A 96 -4.60 12.34 18.64
N ALA A 97 -5.67 11.86 17.99
CA ALA A 97 -5.62 10.63 17.20
C ALA A 97 -4.63 10.73 16.03
N ILE A 98 -4.67 11.85 15.29
CA ILE A 98 -3.73 12.11 14.19
C ILE A 98 -2.29 12.14 14.69
N THR A 99 -2.01 12.79 15.83
CA THR A 99 -0.67 12.78 16.44
C THR A 99 -0.21 11.36 16.73
N ASN A 100 -1.03 10.54 17.38
CA ASN A 100 -0.69 9.15 17.67
C ASN A 100 -0.49 8.31 16.41
N TRP A 101 -1.25 8.59 15.34
CA TRP A 101 -1.19 7.81 14.11
C TRP A 101 -0.02 8.14 13.20
N VAL A 102 0.46 9.39 13.24
CA VAL A 102 1.41 9.94 12.27
C VAL A 102 2.74 10.30 12.90
N SER A 103 2.73 10.99 14.04
CA SER A 103 3.95 11.58 14.63
C SER A 103 3.97 11.47 16.15
N PRO A 104 3.77 10.27 16.74
CA PRO A 104 3.70 10.09 18.20
C PRO A 104 4.97 10.59 18.90
N ASP A 105 6.14 10.38 18.29
CA ASP A 105 7.43 10.77 18.89
C ASP A 105 7.68 12.28 18.83
N ALA A 106 7.21 12.96 17.78
CA ALA A 106 7.40 14.40 17.58
C ALA A 106 6.25 15.25 18.15
N GLY A 107 5.13 14.61 18.51
CA GLY A 107 3.95 15.27 19.07
C GLY A 107 3.29 16.28 18.12
N CYS A 108 2.52 17.19 18.70
CA CYS A 108 1.77 18.23 17.98
C CYS A 108 2.67 19.15 17.14
N ASN A 109 3.90 19.39 17.63
CA ASN A 109 4.86 20.31 17.02
C ASN A 109 5.42 19.81 15.68
N TYR A 110 5.14 18.54 15.32
CA TYR A 110 5.46 18.05 13.98
C TYR A 110 4.72 18.83 12.89
N CYS A 111 3.46 19.18 13.16
CA CYS A 111 2.58 19.90 12.23
C CYS A 111 2.34 21.35 12.63
N HIS A 112 2.65 21.75 13.86
CA HIS A 112 2.30 23.07 14.36
C HIS A 112 3.49 23.84 14.92
N ASN A 113 3.44 25.16 14.78
CA ASN A 113 4.21 26.07 15.60
C ASN A 113 3.53 26.17 16.99
N PRO A 114 4.23 25.87 18.10
CA PRO A 114 3.66 25.93 19.44
C PRO A 114 3.23 27.34 19.85
N GLU A 115 3.83 28.39 19.28
CA GLU A 115 3.47 29.79 19.54
C GLU A 115 2.25 30.23 18.73
N ASN A 116 1.95 29.54 17.62
CA ASN A 116 0.82 29.84 16.75
C ASN A 116 0.31 28.59 16.01
N MET A 117 -0.58 27.85 16.68
CA MET A 117 -1.20 26.64 16.14
C MET A 117 -1.98 26.90 14.83
N ALA A 118 -2.42 28.13 14.56
CA ALA A 118 -3.14 28.50 13.35
C ALA A 118 -2.23 28.74 12.14
N SER A 119 -0.92 28.97 12.33
CA SER A 119 0.05 29.21 11.24
C SER A 119 0.12 28.04 10.25
N ASP A 120 0.29 28.35 8.95
CA ASP A 120 0.53 27.37 7.87
C ASP A 120 2.01 27.33 7.44
N GLU A 121 2.92 27.90 8.24
CA GLU A 121 4.35 28.01 7.91
C GLU A 121 5.07 26.66 7.77
N LEU A 122 4.62 25.63 8.51
CA LEU A 122 5.18 24.29 8.42
C LEU A 122 4.53 23.52 7.28
N TYR A 123 5.35 23.04 6.34
CA TYR A 123 4.88 22.26 5.19
C TYR A 123 4.06 21.03 5.60
N THR A 124 4.38 20.44 6.75
CA THR A 124 3.70 19.28 7.34
C THR A 124 2.23 19.55 7.61
N LYS A 125 1.85 20.77 8.02
CA LYS A 125 0.44 21.16 8.19
C LYS A 125 -0.30 21.24 6.86
N VAL A 126 0.35 21.81 5.85
CA VAL A 126 -0.20 21.93 4.50
C VAL A 126 -0.45 20.54 3.92
N VAL A 127 0.51 19.63 4.08
CA VAL A 127 0.38 18.21 3.70
C VAL A 127 -0.72 17.51 4.51
N ALA A 128 -0.74 17.66 5.83
CA ALA A 128 -1.73 17.04 6.70
C ALA A 128 -3.17 17.45 6.33
N ARG A 129 -3.38 18.72 5.97
CA ARG A 129 -4.66 19.20 5.45
C ARG A 129 -5.08 18.45 4.18
N ARG A 130 -4.16 18.26 3.23
CA ARG A 130 -4.43 17.51 2.00
C ARG A 130 -4.70 16.03 2.28
N MET A 131 -4.04 15.44 3.28
CA MET A 131 -4.27 14.06 3.69
C MET A 131 -5.67 13.86 4.31
N LEU A 132 -6.20 14.85 5.05
CA LEU A 132 -7.58 14.79 5.57
C LEU A 132 -8.61 14.69 4.44
N GLU A 133 -8.47 15.52 3.41
CA GLU A 133 -9.30 15.45 2.20
C GLU A 133 -9.14 14.10 1.49
N MET A 134 -7.91 13.59 1.43
CA MET A 134 -7.62 12.28 0.83
C MET A 134 -8.35 11.16 1.59
N VAL A 135 -8.21 11.08 2.91
CA VAL A 135 -8.85 10.08 3.77
C VAL A 135 -10.38 10.14 3.65
N SER A 136 -10.95 11.35 3.65
CA SER A 136 -12.38 11.55 3.40
C SER A 136 -12.81 10.98 2.04
N THR A 137 -12.09 11.30 0.96
CA THR A 137 -12.38 10.77 -0.38
C THR A 137 -12.29 9.25 -0.41
N ILE A 138 -11.30 8.65 0.24
CA ILE A 138 -11.18 7.19 0.36
C ILE A 138 -12.44 6.62 1.02
N ASN A 139 -12.83 7.18 2.15
CA ASN A 139 -13.90 6.68 2.97
C ASN A 139 -15.30 6.93 2.39
N THR A 140 -15.48 7.93 1.53
CA THR A 140 -16.78 8.29 0.93
C THR A 140 -16.95 7.78 -0.50
N LYS A 141 -15.95 7.97 -1.36
CA LYS A 141 -16.02 7.65 -2.79
C LYS A 141 -15.67 6.20 -3.11
N TYR A 142 -14.73 5.61 -2.38
CA TYR A 142 -14.16 4.30 -2.72
C TYR A 142 -14.73 3.12 -1.93
N LYS A 143 -16.03 3.19 -1.57
CA LYS A 143 -16.74 2.10 -0.88
C LYS A 143 -16.68 0.75 -1.60
N ALA A 144 -16.62 0.74 -2.94
CA ALA A 144 -16.43 -0.49 -3.72
C ALA A 144 -15.06 -1.18 -3.47
N HIS A 145 -14.07 -0.45 -2.93
CA HIS A 145 -12.79 -1.00 -2.49
C HIS A 145 -12.74 -1.17 -0.96
N VAL A 146 -12.94 -0.10 -0.19
CA VAL A 146 -12.70 -0.09 1.27
C VAL A 146 -13.92 -0.45 2.11
N ALA A 147 -15.09 -0.63 1.48
CA ALA A 147 -16.36 -0.92 2.14
C ALA A 147 -16.63 0.00 3.34
N ASN A 148 -17.21 -0.55 4.41
CA ASN A 148 -17.42 0.17 5.67
C ASN A 148 -16.20 0.10 6.59
N THR A 149 -15.16 -0.66 6.22
CA THR A 149 -13.93 -0.73 7.02
C THR A 149 -13.18 0.59 6.97
N GLY A 150 -13.07 1.18 5.78
CA GLY A 150 -12.43 2.49 5.59
C GLY A 150 -10.94 2.48 5.90
N VAL A 151 -10.38 3.68 6.00
CA VAL A 151 -8.98 3.93 6.36
C VAL A 151 -8.88 5.08 7.36
N THR A 152 -7.81 5.06 8.14
CA THR A 152 -7.35 6.18 8.98
C THR A 152 -5.92 6.54 8.59
N CYS A 153 -5.35 7.59 9.22
CA CYS A 153 -3.94 7.94 9.01
C CYS A 153 -3.00 6.77 9.33
N TYR A 154 -3.33 5.97 10.35
CA TYR A 154 -2.53 4.82 10.79
C TYR A 154 -2.44 3.72 9.73
N THR A 155 -3.44 3.59 8.86
CA THR A 155 -3.45 2.56 7.80
C THR A 155 -2.17 2.62 6.96
N CYS A 156 -1.70 3.84 6.66
CA CYS A 156 -0.46 4.07 5.92
C CYS A 156 0.72 4.39 6.84
N HIS A 157 0.55 5.34 7.77
CA HIS A 157 1.66 5.93 8.52
C HIS A 157 2.23 5.02 9.60
N ARG A 158 1.41 4.15 10.21
CA ARG A 158 1.84 3.21 11.26
C ARG A 158 2.69 3.88 12.38
N GLY A 159 2.32 5.11 12.77
CA GLY A 159 3.05 5.88 13.79
C GLY A 159 4.34 6.53 13.30
N GLN A 160 4.56 6.62 11.98
CA GLN A 160 5.73 7.26 11.38
C GLN A 160 5.32 8.38 10.42
N PRO A 161 5.97 9.56 10.47
CA PRO A 161 5.58 10.66 9.60
C PRO A 161 5.76 10.38 8.11
N VAL A 162 6.69 9.50 7.77
CA VAL A 162 6.84 8.94 6.43
C VAL A 162 6.39 7.48 6.44
N PRO A 163 5.36 7.10 5.67
CA PRO A 163 4.94 5.71 5.57
C PRO A 163 6.08 4.81 5.09
N GLY A 164 6.21 3.61 5.67
CA GLY A 164 7.31 2.69 5.37
C GLY A 164 7.28 2.07 3.97
N TYR A 165 6.13 2.11 3.29
CA TYR A 165 5.91 1.48 1.98
C TYR A 165 5.39 2.51 0.96
N ILE A 166 6.28 3.40 0.55
CA ILE A 166 6.06 4.38 -0.53
C ILE A 166 6.90 4.03 -1.75
N TRP A 167 6.65 4.68 -2.88
CA TRP A 167 7.46 4.52 -4.06
C TRP A 167 7.67 5.84 -4.81
N TYR A 168 8.73 5.84 -5.62
CA TYR A 168 9.12 6.91 -6.55
C TYR A 168 9.36 6.28 -7.92
N THR A 169 9.27 7.06 -8.98
CA THR A 169 9.65 6.59 -10.31
C THR A 169 11.13 6.18 -10.30
N ASP A 170 11.43 4.94 -10.69
CA ASP A 170 12.82 4.47 -10.77
C ASP A 170 13.45 5.05 -12.05
N PRO A 171 14.45 5.93 -11.93
CA PRO A 171 15.08 6.55 -13.10
C PRO A 171 15.97 5.57 -13.88
N ASN A 172 16.14 4.34 -13.37
CA ASN A 172 16.88 3.25 -13.99
C ASN A 172 18.35 3.61 -14.29
N LEU A 173 18.97 4.43 -13.44
CA LEU A 173 20.25 5.11 -13.72
C LEU A 173 21.48 4.22 -13.55
N SER A 174 21.35 3.08 -12.84
CA SER A 174 22.46 2.19 -12.52
C SER A 174 22.76 1.24 -13.68
N HIS A 175 23.66 1.63 -14.59
CA HIS A 175 24.33 0.69 -15.51
C HIS A 175 25.82 1.01 -15.66
N ALA A 176 26.58 -0.03 -16.00
CA ALA A 176 27.96 0.13 -16.45
C ALA A 176 27.98 0.92 -17.77
N SER A 177 28.93 1.83 -17.95
CA SER A 177 29.11 2.57 -19.20
C SER A 177 29.66 1.67 -20.32
N GLY A 178 29.61 2.14 -21.57
CA GLY A 178 30.20 1.46 -22.73
C GLY A 178 29.24 0.49 -23.42
N TYR A 179 29.71 -0.71 -23.79
CA TYR A 179 28.93 -1.72 -24.53
C TYR A 179 27.94 -2.53 -23.68
N ALA A 180 27.81 -2.20 -22.39
CA ALA A 180 26.81 -2.83 -21.54
C ALA A 180 25.41 -2.48 -22.05
N GLN A 181 24.49 -3.46 -22.01
CA GLN A 181 23.11 -3.24 -22.42
C GLN A 181 22.51 -2.10 -21.59
N ALA A 182 21.88 -1.13 -22.27
CA ALA A 182 21.17 -0.05 -21.59
C ALA A 182 20.12 -0.65 -20.62
N PRO A 183 19.90 -0.02 -19.45
CA PRO A 183 18.91 -0.47 -18.50
C PRO A 183 17.55 -0.73 -19.16
N THR A 184 17.09 -1.99 -19.14
CA THR A 184 15.82 -2.39 -19.81
C THR A 184 14.61 -2.37 -18.87
N GLY A 185 14.81 -2.04 -17.59
CA GLY A 185 13.74 -1.96 -16.60
C GLY A 185 13.31 -3.31 -16.02
N GLN A 186 14.07 -4.38 -16.29
CA GLN A 186 13.85 -5.76 -15.84
C GLN A 186 15.18 -6.51 -15.69
N ASN A 187 15.15 -7.85 -15.54
CA ASN A 187 16.33 -8.73 -15.44
C ASN A 187 17.20 -8.55 -14.18
N LYS A 188 16.59 -8.10 -13.07
CA LYS A 188 17.20 -8.00 -11.74
C LYS A 188 16.20 -8.49 -10.71
N ALA A 189 16.67 -9.26 -9.72
CA ALA A 189 15.83 -9.64 -8.58
C ALA A 189 15.35 -8.38 -7.85
N ALA A 190 14.03 -8.16 -7.86
CA ALA A 190 13.44 -6.96 -7.29
C ALA A 190 12.31 -7.29 -6.32
N ALA A 191 12.43 -6.82 -5.07
CA ALA A 191 11.46 -7.09 -4.02
C ALA A 191 10.04 -6.64 -4.39
N VAL A 192 9.93 -5.53 -5.12
CA VAL A 192 8.65 -4.94 -5.59
C VAL A 192 7.78 -5.90 -6.42
N VAL A 193 8.41 -6.88 -7.10
CA VAL A 193 7.75 -7.91 -7.90
C VAL A 193 8.08 -9.32 -7.38
N GLY A 194 8.17 -9.46 -6.05
CA GLY A 194 8.33 -10.76 -5.39
C GLY A 194 9.67 -11.45 -5.68
N TYR A 195 10.76 -10.68 -5.80
CA TYR A 195 12.12 -11.15 -6.10
C TYR A 195 12.27 -11.86 -7.45
N THR A 196 11.32 -11.68 -8.37
CA THR A 196 11.44 -12.14 -9.76
C THR A 196 12.36 -11.22 -10.58
N SER A 197 12.66 -11.63 -11.81
CA SER A 197 13.40 -10.83 -12.80
C SER A 197 12.49 -10.04 -13.75
N LEU A 198 11.20 -9.95 -13.44
CA LEU A 198 10.20 -9.20 -14.22
C LEU A 198 10.47 -7.69 -14.17
N PRO A 199 9.77 -6.88 -15.00
CA PRO A 199 9.84 -5.43 -14.88
C PRO A 199 9.58 -4.95 -13.47
N TYR A 200 10.46 -4.11 -12.92
CA TYR A 200 10.39 -3.71 -11.51
C TYR A 200 9.68 -2.38 -11.27
N ASP A 201 9.66 -1.45 -12.23
CA ASP A 201 8.85 -0.22 -12.11
C ASP A 201 7.41 -0.43 -12.62
N VAL A 202 6.70 -1.38 -12.01
CA VAL A 202 5.29 -1.65 -12.38
C VAL A 202 4.34 -0.55 -11.93
N PHE A 203 4.79 0.40 -11.13
CA PHE A 203 3.95 1.42 -10.53
C PHE A 203 3.73 2.61 -11.45
N THR A 204 4.77 3.09 -12.13
CA THR A 204 4.64 4.18 -13.10
C THR A 204 3.57 3.89 -14.16
N PRO A 205 3.63 2.78 -14.92
CA PRO A 205 2.65 2.51 -15.98
C PRO A 205 1.25 2.13 -15.46
N PHE A 206 1.14 1.53 -14.28
CA PHE A 206 -0.12 0.93 -13.84
C PHE A 206 -0.77 1.54 -12.61
N LEU A 207 -0.05 2.27 -11.75
CA LEU A 207 -0.57 2.91 -10.54
C LEU A 207 -0.44 4.43 -10.55
N LYS A 208 0.37 5.00 -11.44
CA LYS A 208 0.38 6.44 -11.75
C LYS A 208 -0.32 6.69 -13.08
N GLU A 209 0.15 6.06 -14.15
CA GLU A 209 -0.52 6.08 -15.44
C GLU A 209 -1.71 5.09 -15.45
N ALA A 210 -2.34 4.96 -16.62
CA ALA A 210 -3.50 4.12 -16.82
C ALA A 210 -3.29 3.07 -17.91
N ASN A 211 -2.07 2.55 -18.08
CA ASN A 211 -1.77 1.56 -19.11
C ASN A 211 -2.60 0.29 -18.93
N ASP A 212 -2.92 -0.35 -20.05
CA ASP A 212 -3.84 -1.48 -20.11
C ASP A 212 -3.16 -2.76 -19.59
N LEU A 213 -3.72 -3.33 -18.52
CA LEU A 213 -3.29 -4.60 -17.93
C LEU A 213 -3.82 -5.82 -18.69
N ARG A 214 -4.70 -5.65 -19.69
CA ARG A 214 -5.30 -6.75 -20.43
C ARG A 214 -4.44 -7.11 -21.64
N ILE A 215 -3.90 -8.33 -21.63
CA ILE A 215 -3.01 -8.84 -22.69
C ILE A 215 -3.54 -10.06 -23.43
N ILE A 216 -4.51 -10.79 -22.85
CA ILE A 216 -5.05 -12.03 -23.41
C ILE A 216 -6.20 -11.69 -24.36
N SER A 217 -6.19 -12.30 -25.55
CA SER A 217 -7.26 -12.16 -26.55
C SER A 217 -8.62 -12.64 -26.03
N GLN A 218 -9.69 -11.98 -26.45
CA GLN A 218 -11.07 -12.42 -26.20
C GLN A 218 -11.60 -13.37 -27.29
N THR A 219 -10.82 -13.62 -28.33
CA THR A 219 -11.17 -14.53 -29.42
C THR A 219 -10.15 -15.67 -29.50
N ALA A 220 -10.61 -16.84 -29.92
CA ALA A 220 -9.76 -18.03 -30.01
C ALA A 220 -8.73 -17.94 -31.15
N LEU A 221 -9.10 -17.30 -32.27
CA LEU A 221 -8.22 -17.13 -33.43
C LEU A 221 -7.55 -15.76 -33.41
N PRO A 222 -6.29 -15.64 -33.87
CA PRO A 222 -5.60 -14.36 -33.94
C PRO A 222 -6.37 -13.35 -34.81
N GLN A 223 -6.60 -12.16 -34.27
CA GLN A 223 -7.12 -11.04 -35.03
C GLN A 223 -5.96 -10.27 -35.67
N ARG A 224 -6.18 -9.75 -36.89
CA ARG A 224 -5.11 -9.09 -37.68
C ARG A 224 -5.06 -7.57 -37.48
N ASP A 225 -6.04 -6.99 -36.82
CA ASP A 225 -6.11 -5.55 -36.54
C ASP A 225 -5.02 -5.13 -35.57
N ALA A 226 -4.48 -3.92 -35.77
CA ALA A 226 -3.37 -3.42 -34.96
C ALA A 226 -3.76 -3.24 -33.48
N GLY A 227 -5.05 -2.98 -33.18
CA GLY A 227 -5.56 -2.81 -31.82
C GLY A 227 -5.56 -4.09 -30.98
N ALA A 228 -5.66 -5.26 -31.62
CA ALA A 228 -5.61 -6.56 -30.94
C ALA A 228 -4.18 -7.08 -30.69
N ARG A 229 -3.14 -6.43 -31.23
CA ARG A 229 -1.75 -6.90 -31.09
C ARG A 229 -1.18 -6.53 -29.71
N LYS A 230 -1.04 -7.54 -28.85
CA LYS A 230 -0.31 -7.45 -27.58
C LYS A 230 0.99 -8.24 -27.67
N SER A 231 2.04 -7.78 -27.01
CA SER A 231 3.36 -8.44 -27.02
C SER A 231 3.60 -9.28 -25.76
N ILE A 232 4.54 -10.22 -25.83
CA ILE A 232 5.01 -10.98 -24.66
C ILE A 232 5.63 -10.04 -23.63
N MET A 233 6.33 -8.99 -24.07
CA MET A 233 6.87 -7.97 -23.16
C MET A 233 5.74 -7.34 -22.34
N GLN A 234 4.62 -6.94 -22.95
CA GLN A 234 3.46 -6.42 -22.21
C GLN A 234 2.88 -7.45 -21.23
N ALA A 235 2.95 -8.75 -21.56
CA ALA A 235 2.55 -9.81 -20.65
C ALA A 235 3.47 -9.90 -19.42
N GLU A 236 4.79 -9.73 -19.58
CA GLU A 236 5.75 -9.68 -18.47
C GLU A 236 5.49 -8.49 -17.54
N TRP A 237 5.21 -7.31 -18.10
CA TRP A 237 4.83 -6.12 -17.32
C TRP A 237 3.54 -6.35 -16.52
N THR A 238 2.52 -6.92 -17.15
CA THR A 238 1.27 -7.28 -16.47
C THR A 238 1.52 -8.31 -15.38
N TYR A 239 2.37 -9.31 -15.65
CA TYR A 239 2.69 -10.34 -14.68
C TYR A 239 3.45 -9.78 -13.47
N GLY A 240 4.40 -8.86 -13.69
CA GLY A 240 5.09 -8.14 -12.62
C GLY A 240 4.12 -7.37 -11.73
N ALA A 241 3.14 -6.67 -12.34
CA ALA A 241 2.10 -5.97 -11.59
C ALA A 241 1.24 -6.94 -10.75
N MET A 242 0.90 -8.11 -11.29
CA MET A 242 0.16 -9.14 -10.53
C MET A 242 1.00 -9.77 -9.42
N ALA A 243 2.32 -9.94 -9.63
CA ALA A 243 3.23 -10.40 -8.60
C ALA A 243 3.29 -9.40 -7.43
N HIS A 244 3.39 -8.09 -7.72
CA HIS A 244 3.30 -7.04 -6.71
C HIS A 244 2.00 -7.10 -5.92
N ILE A 245 0.85 -7.19 -6.60
CA ILE A 245 -0.46 -7.25 -5.94
C ILE A 245 -0.56 -8.49 -5.03
N SER A 246 -0.05 -9.63 -5.49
CA SER A 246 -0.06 -10.88 -4.72
C SER A 246 0.78 -10.75 -3.44
N ASP A 247 2.02 -10.26 -3.57
CA ASP A 247 2.95 -10.05 -2.45
C ASP A 247 2.42 -9.00 -1.45
N GLY A 248 1.95 -7.85 -1.96
CA GLY A 248 1.45 -6.76 -1.13
C GLY A 248 0.22 -7.12 -0.29
N LEU A 249 -0.59 -8.10 -0.74
CA LEU A 249 -1.74 -8.62 -0.02
C LEU A 249 -1.45 -9.92 0.76
N GLY A 250 -0.26 -10.51 0.60
CA GLY A 250 0.09 -11.80 1.20
C GLY A 250 -0.80 -12.96 0.73
N VAL A 251 -1.10 -12.99 -0.57
CA VAL A 251 -1.96 -13.99 -1.21
C VAL A 251 -1.31 -14.53 -2.47
N ASN A 252 -1.86 -15.60 -3.04
CA ASN A 252 -1.46 -16.08 -4.37
C ASN A 252 -2.51 -15.71 -5.45
N CYS A 253 -2.20 -16.03 -6.71
CA CYS A 253 -3.06 -15.73 -7.87
C CYS A 253 -4.50 -16.27 -7.72
N THR A 254 -4.66 -17.41 -7.05
CA THR A 254 -5.97 -18.08 -6.88
C THR A 254 -6.90 -17.37 -5.90
N TYR A 255 -6.39 -16.33 -5.22
CA TYR A 255 -7.21 -15.42 -4.44
C TYR A 255 -8.20 -14.64 -5.31
N CYS A 256 -7.79 -14.34 -6.56
CA CYS A 256 -8.56 -13.56 -7.53
C CYS A 256 -8.99 -14.38 -8.76
N HIS A 257 -8.19 -15.35 -9.19
CA HIS A 257 -8.33 -16.01 -10.48
C HIS A 257 -8.50 -17.52 -10.39
N ASN A 258 -9.34 -18.08 -11.27
CA ASN A 258 -9.11 -19.43 -11.75
C ASN A 258 -8.08 -19.38 -12.88
N THR A 259 -6.86 -19.86 -12.62
CA THR A 259 -5.71 -19.65 -13.51
C THR A 259 -5.81 -20.39 -14.85
N ARG A 260 -6.79 -21.30 -15.03
CA ARG A 260 -7.11 -21.86 -16.35
C ARG A 260 -7.60 -20.79 -17.34
N SER A 261 -8.11 -19.66 -16.84
CA SER A 261 -8.43 -18.48 -17.63
C SER A 261 -8.39 -17.20 -16.77
N PHE A 262 -7.28 -16.46 -16.84
CA PHE A 262 -7.13 -15.21 -16.09
C PHE A 262 -8.09 -14.10 -16.54
N THR A 263 -8.60 -14.14 -17.78
CA THR A 263 -9.52 -13.13 -18.31
C THR A 263 -10.95 -13.34 -17.87
N GLU A 264 -11.37 -14.58 -17.68
CA GLU A 264 -12.77 -14.95 -17.49
C GLU A 264 -13.31 -14.48 -16.13
N TRP A 265 -14.17 -13.47 -16.16
CA TRP A 265 -14.75 -12.87 -14.95
C TRP A 265 -15.73 -13.81 -14.25
N SER A 266 -16.50 -14.60 -15.01
CA SER A 266 -17.45 -15.56 -14.45
C SER A 266 -16.78 -16.69 -13.65
N GLN A 267 -15.47 -16.89 -13.84
CA GLN A 267 -14.66 -17.88 -13.13
C GLN A 267 -13.68 -17.25 -12.14
N SER A 268 -13.73 -15.93 -11.97
CA SER A 268 -12.93 -15.20 -10.99
C SER A 268 -13.64 -15.13 -9.65
N SER A 269 -12.89 -14.87 -8.59
CA SER A 269 -13.48 -14.59 -7.29
C SER A 269 -14.01 -13.14 -7.21
N PRO A 270 -14.92 -12.82 -6.28
CA PRO A 270 -15.35 -11.44 -6.03
C PRO A 270 -14.18 -10.49 -5.71
N GLN A 271 -13.09 -11.00 -5.14
CA GLN A 271 -11.91 -10.21 -4.79
C GLN A 271 -11.23 -9.60 -6.02
N ARG A 272 -11.35 -10.23 -7.21
CA ARG A 272 -10.85 -9.63 -8.47
C ARG A 272 -11.57 -8.33 -8.81
N ALA A 273 -12.88 -8.25 -8.55
CA ALA A 273 -13.64 -7.02 -8.78
C ALA A 273 -13.24 -5.91 -7.79
N VAL A 274 -13.04 -6.26 -6.52
CA VAL A 274 -12.53 -5.33 -5.50
C VAL A 274 -11.15 -4.79 -5.90
N ALA A 275 -10.23 -5.67 -6.31
CA ALA A 275 -8.90 -5.28 -6.78
C ALA A 275 -8.95 -4.40 -8.05
N TRP A 276 -9.93 -4.63 -8.94
CA TRP A 276 -10.12 -3.79 -10.11
C TRP A 276 -10.43 -2.33 -9.74
N TYR A 277 -11.31 -2.11 -8.76
CA TYR A 277 -11.58 -0.78 -8.21
C TYR A 277 -10.38 -0.23 -7.46
N ALA A 278 -9.66 -1.07 -6.71
CA ALA A 278 -8.45 -0.69 -5.98
C ALA A 278 -7.37 -0.07 -6.89
N ILE A 279 -7.17 -0.62 -8.09
CA ILE A 279 -6.21 -0.07 -9.06
C ILE A 279 -6.59 1.37 -9.46
N ARG A 280 -7.88 1.64 -9.71
CA ARG A 280 -8.35 2.99 -10.09
C ARG A 280 -8.27 3.94 -8.91
N HIS A 281 -8.58 3.43 -7.72
CA HIS A 281 -8.46 4.14 -6.47
C HIS A 281 -7.02 4.63 -6.25
N VAL A 282 -6.03 3.74 -6.26
CA VAL A 282 -4.62 4.11 -6.08
C VAL A 282 -4.15 5.11 -7.15
N ARG A 283 -4.56 4.93 -8.41
CA ARG A 283 -4.27 5.90 -9.48
C ARG A 283 -4.78 7.30 -9.16
N GLU A 284 -6.02 7.42 -8.73
CA GLU A 284 -6.57 8.73 -8.37
C GLU A 284 -5.80 9.36 -7.21
N LEU A 285 -5.50 8.59 -6.17
CA LEU A 285 -4.76 9.10 -5.01
C LEU A 285 -3.38 9.62 -5.39
N ASN A 286 -2.63 8.84 -6.18
CA ASN A 286 -1.31 9.24 -6.66
C ASN A 286 -1.36 10.54 -7.45
N ASN A 287 -2.25 10.65 -8.44
CA ASN A 287 -2.30 11.81 -9.33
C ASN A 287 -2.97 13.06 -8.70
N THR A 288 -3.97 12.86 -7.85
CA THR A 288 -4.80 13.96 -7.34
C THR A 288 -4.28 14.52 -6.02
N TYR A 289 -3.75 13.65 -5.15
CA TYR A 289 -3.41 14.02 -3.79
C TYR A 289 -1.90 14.05 -3.52
N LEU A 290 -1.13 13.16 -4.13
CA LEU A 290 0.28 12.96 -3.76
C LEU A 290 1.25 13.65 -4.72
N ASP A 291 1.15 13.41 -6.03
CA ASP A 291 2.02 14.04 -7.03
C ASP A 291 2.01 15.59 -6.94
N PRO A 292 0.85 16.27 -6.75
CA PRO A 292 0.82 17.73 -6.61
C PRO A 292 1.52 18.28 -5.36
N LEU A 293 1.93 17.44 -4.41
CA LEU A 293 2.65 17.89 -3.21
C LEU A 293 4.15 18.09 -3.45
N ALA A 294 4.69 17.66 -4.59
CA ALA A 294 6.13 17.77 -4.89
C ALA A 294 6.71 19.18 -4.64
N PRO A 295 6.05 20.30 -5.05
CA PRO A 295 6.57 21.65 -4.83
C PRO A 295 6.57 22.10 -3.35
N ILE A 296 5.81 21.42 -2.49
CA ILE A 296 5.65 21.75 -1.06
C ILE A 296 6.63 20.94 -0.20
N LEU A 297 7.01 19.75 -0.68
CA LEU A 297 7.86 18.84 0.06
C LEU A 297 9.33 19.28 0.01
N PRO A 298 10.08 19.14 1.12
CA PRO A 298 11.51 19.40 1.11
C PRO A 298 12.25 18.37 0.25
N ALA A 299 13.43 18.74 -0.25
CA ALA A 299 14.21 17.92 -1.19
C ALA A 299 14.49 16.49 -0.70
N ASN A 300 14.67 16.29 0.62
CA ASN A 300 14.89 14.98 1.22
C ASN A 300 13.65 14.06 1.24
N ARG A 301 12.51 14.53 0.71
CA ARG A 301 11.27 13.75 0.54
C ARG A 301 10.98 13.42 -0.92
N LEU A 302 11.74 13.98 -1.87
CA LEU A 302 11.54 13.77 -3.29
C LEU A 302 12.37 12.58 -3.79
N GLY A 303 11.87 11.92 -4.83
CA GLY A 303 12.59 10.90 -5.56
C GLY A 303 13.75 11.49 -6.36
N ALA A 304 14.57 10.62 -6.96
CA ALA A 304 15.71 11.03 -7.78
C ALA A 304 15.31 11.90 -8.99
N LEU A 305 14.06 11.78 -9.46
CA LEU A 305 13.50 12.59 -10.54
C LEU A 305 12.73 13.83 -10.04
N GLY A 306 12.77 14.12 -8.73
CA GLY A 306 12.02 15.22 -8.13
C GLY A 306 10.53 14.93 -7.90
N ASP A 307 10.08 13.69 -8.09
CA ASP A 307 8.69 13.30 -7.89
C ASP A 307 8.35 13.10 -6.41
N ALA A 308 7.12 13.42 -6.04
CA ALA A 308 6.60 13.20 -4.69
C ALA A 308 6.45 11.70 -4.39
N PRO A 309 6.54 11.29 -3.11
CA PRO A 309 6.29 9.92 -2.70
C PRO A 309 4.85 9.54 -2.99
N LYS A 310 4.66 8.38 -3.63
CA LYS A 310 3.37 7.83 -4.01
C LYS A 310 3.05 6.58 -3.21
N ILE A 311 1.79 6.15 -3.29
CA ILE A 311 1.29 4.94 -2.64
C ILE A 311 1.07 3.80 -3.64
N ASN A 312 1.11 2.59 -3.11
CA ASN A 312 0.82 1.35 -3.82
C ASN A 312 -0.07 0.44 -2.93
N CYS A 313 -0.26 -0.82 -3.34
CA CYS A 313 -1.07 -1.77 -2.58
C CYS A 313 -0.48 -2.02 -1.19
N THR A 314 0.84 -2.20 -1.10
CA THR A 314 1.57 -2.49 0.13
C THR A 314 1.54 -1.34 1.12
N THR A 315 1.40 -0.07 0.69
CA THR A 315 1.25 1.09 1.59
C THR A 315 0.20 0.85 2.68
N CYS A 316 -0.97 0.33 2.29
CA CYS A 316 -2.06 0.04 3.21
C CYS A 316 -2.04 -1.43 3.65
N HIS A 317 -1.89 -2.35 2.70
CA HIS A 317 -2.09 -3.78 2.95
C HIS A 317 -0.94 -4.44 3.70
N GLN A 318 0.31 -4.01 3.51
CA GLN A 318 1.47 -4.48 4.28
C GLN A 318 1.53 -6.02 4.47
N GLY A 319 1.28 -6.76 3.39
CA GLY A 319 1.32 -8.21 3.35
C GLY A 319 0.05 -8.91 3.85
N VAL A 320 -1.03 -8.19 4.17
CA VAL A 320 -2.32 -8.78 4.57
C VAL A 320 -3.45 -8.46 3.61
N PHE A 321 -4.36 -9.43 3.41
CA PHE A 321 -5.44 -9.35 2.44
C PHE A 321 -6.49 -8.26 2.75
N LYS A 322 -6.50 -7.75 3.99
CA LYS A 322 -7.17 -6.52 4.43
C LYS A 322 -6.24 -5.75 5.37
N PRO A 323 -6.03 -4.44 5.20
CA PRO A 323 -5.22 -3.64 6.12
C PRO A 323 -5.65 -3.84 7.57
N LEU A 324 -4.69 -3.95 8.48
CA LEU A 324 -4.94 -4.20 9.91
C LEU A 324 -5.89 -5.40 10.17
N LEU A 325 -5.79 -6.42 9.31
CA LEU A 325 -6.63 -7.63 9.33
C LEU A 325 -8.14 -7.34 9.20
N GLY A 326 -8.51 -6.18 8.68
CA GLY A 326 -9.89 -5.74 8.50
C GLY A 326 -10.53 -5.10 9.74
N VAL A 327 -9.76 -4.84 10.80
CA VAL A 327 -10.24 -4.02 11.93
C VAL A 327 -10.54 -2.61 11.43
N SER A 328 -11.75 -2.13 11.70
CA SER A 328 -12.18 -0.77 11.35
C SER A 328 -12.15 0.13 12.58
N GLN A 329 -11.41 1.23 12.48
CA GLN A 329 -11.49 2.36 13.41
C GLN A 329 -12.37 3.48 12.86
N LEU A 330 -12.89 3.37 11.64
CA LEU A 330 -13.71 4.42 11.02
C LEU A 330 -15.01 4.67 11.80
N LYS A 331 -15.58 3.63 12.40
CA LYS A 331 -16.77 3.74 13.25
C LYS A 331 -16.54 4.61 14.50
N ASP A 332 -15.30 4.70 14.96
CA ASP A 332 -14.91 5.42 16.17
C ASP A 332 -14.46 6.87 15.86
N TYR A 333 -14.25 7.17 14.57
CA TYR A 333 -13.93 8.50 14.04
C TYR A 333 -14.82 8.80 12.82
N PRO A 334 -16.15 8.86 13.01
CA PRO A 334 -17.13 8.99 11.91
C PRO A 334 -16.93 10.26 11.08
N GLU A 335 -16.30 11.30 11.62
CA GLU A 335 -15.93 12.53 10.94
C GLU A 335 -15.02 12.27 9.72
N LEU A 336 -14.18 11.24 9.75
CA LEU A 336 -13.35 10.82 8.61
C LEU A 336 -14.14 10.15 7.48
N ALA A 337 -15.42 9.82 7.71
CA ALA A 337 -16.34 9.26 6.72
C ALA A 337 -17.29 10.32 6.12
N THR A 338 -17.10 11.59 6.44
CA THR A 338 -17.86 12.71 5.86
C THR A 338 -17.10 13.32 4.68
N THR A 339 -17.78 14.08 3.82
CA THR A 339 -17.11 14.82 2.72
C THR A 339 -16.37 16.00 3.32
N LEU A 340 -15.03 15.91 3.33
CA LEU A 340 -14.13 16.93 3.84
C LEU A 340 -13.45 17.61 2.65
N THR A 341 -13.84 18.85 2.38
CA THR A 341 -13.21 19.70 1.37
C THR A 341 -12.78 21.01 2.01
N ALA A 342 -11.63 21.55 1.59
CA ALA A 342 -11.26 22.90 2.00
C ALA A 342 -12.37 23.89 1.60
N LYS A 343 -12.96 24.53 2.61
CA LYS A 343 -13.81 25.70 2.43
C LYS A 343 -12.91 26.86 2.02
N LYS A 344 -13.35 27.58 0.97
CA LYS A 344 -12.67 28.78 0.46
C LYS A 344 -12.65 29.88 1.51
#